data_AF-A0A7W1LY37-F1
#
_entry.id   AF-A0A7W1LY37-F1
#
_cell.length_a   1.000
_cell.length_b   1.000
_cell.length_c   1.000
_cell.angle_alpha   90.00
_cell.angle_beta   90.00
_cell.angle_gamma   90.00
#
_symmetry.space_group_name_H-M   'P 1'
#
loop_
_entity.id
_entity.type
_entity.pdbx_description
1 polymer ?
#
loop_
_entity_poly.entity_id
_entity_poly.type
_entity_poly.pdbx_seq_one_letter_code
_entity_poly.pdbx_strand_id
1 'polypeptide(L)' 'MLNFAIQTAHEAGRILQERMGRALQITNKGDIDLVTEADLASERLIIERIKSY' A
#
# COMPACT_ATOMS: atom_id res chain seq x y z
N MET A 1 -7.12 19.16 1.99
CA MET A 1 -7.43 17.85 1.38
C MET A 1 -6.48 17.46 0.24
N LEU A 2 -6.25 18.30 -0.78
CA LEU A 2 -5.35 17.94 -1.90
C LEU A 2 -3.90 17.62 -1.46
N ASN A 3 -3.27 18.50 -0.69
CA ASN A 3 -1.89 18.27 -0.22
C ASN A 3 -1.78 17.02 0.67
N PHE A 4 -2.80 16.76 1.50
CA PHE A 4 -2.88 15.55 2.31
C PHE A 4 -2.95 14.28 1.44
N ALA A 5 -3.79 14.30 0.39
CA ALA A 5 -3.92 13.18 -0.53
C ALA A 5 -2.60 12.93 -1.29
N ILE A 6 -1.94 13.99 -1.76
CA ILE A 6 -0.64 13.91 -2.44
C ILE A 6 0.42 13.30 -1.52
N GLN A 7 0.55 13.80 -0.29
CA GLN A 7 1.52 13.29 0.68
C GLN A 7 1.28 11.82 1.04
N THR A 8 0.02 11.47 1.32
CA THR A 8 -0.38 10.09 1.67
C THR A 8 -0.11 9.14 0.51
N ALA A 9 -0.40 9.54 -0.73
CA ALA A 9 -0.11 8.73 -1.91
C ALA A 9 1.39 8.53 -2.14
N HIS A 10 2.22 9.56 -1.93
CA HIS A 10 3.68 9.42 -2.03
C HIS A 10 4.25 8.48 -0.96
N GLU A 11 3.73 8.52 0.27
CA GLU A 11 4.14 7.61 1.33
C GLU A 11 3.78 6.16 1.05
N ALA A 12 2.55 5.92 0.63
CA ALA A 12 2.09 4.60 0.21
C ALA A 12 2.91 4.05 -0.97
N GLY A 13 3.22 4.90 -1.95
CA GLY A 13 4.07 4.55 -3.09
C GLY A 13 5.50 4.15 -2.69
N ARG A 14 6.08 4.79 -1.67
CA ARG A 14 7.41 4.40 -1.16
C ARG A 14 7.41 2.97 -0.60
N ILE A 15 6.35 2.57 0.12
CA ILE A 15 6.21 1.21 0.65
C ILE A 15 6.24 0.17 -0.49
N LEU A 16 5.57 0.45 -1.60
CA LEU A 16 5.58 -0.41 -2.78
C LEU A 16 6.98 -0.49 -3.41
N GLN A 17 7.63 0.68 -3.60
CA GLN A 17 8.98 0.74 -4.19
C GLN A 17 10.04 0.01 -3.35
N GLU A 18 10.01 0.13 -2.03
CA GLU A 18 10.97 -0.53 -1.14
C GLU A 18 10.89 -2.06 -1.20
N ARG A 19 9.73 -2.60 -1.54
CA ARG A 19 9.46 -4.04 -1.56
C ARG A 19 9.51 -4.64 -2.96
N MET A 20 9.55 -3.79 -3.99
CA MET A 20 9.69 -4.17 -5.39
C MET A 20 10.98 -4.97 -5.60
N GLY A 21 10.88 -6.14 -6.26
CA GLY A 21 12.03 -6.99 -6.59
C GLY A 21 12.66 -7.74 -5.41
N ARG A 22 12.12 -7.59 -4.18
CA ARG A 22 12.45 -8.48 -3.05
C ARG A 22 11.58 -9.74 -3.14
N ALA A 23 11.94 -10.80 -2.41
CA ALA A 23 11.07 -11.98 -2.27
C ALA A 23 9.72 -11.53 -1.67
N LEU A 24 8.69 -11.45 -2.51
CA LEU A 24 7.34 -11.07 -2.11
C LEU A 24 6.59 -12.33 -1.69
N GLN A 25 6.00 -12.32 -0.49
CA GLN A 25 4.94 -13.28 -0.20
C GLN A 25 3.70 -12.84 -0.99
N ILE A 26 3.32 -13.67 -1.95
CA ILE A 26 2.13 -13.48 -2.77
C ILE A 26 1.03 -14.39 -2.19
N THR A 27 -0.12 -13.80 -1.91
CA THR A 27 -1.31 -14.49 -1.41
C THR A 27 -2.43 -14.42 -2.46
N ASN A 28 -3.25 -15.46 -2.55
CA ASN A 28 -4.44 -15.50 -3.42
C ASN A 28 -5.67 -15.05 -2.62
N LYS A 29 -6.33 -13.97 -3.04
CA LYS A 29 -7.54 -13.42 -2.40
C LYS A 29 -8.85 -13.86 -3.08
N GLY A 30 -8.79 -14.55 -4.21
CA GLY A 30 -9.93 -15.07 -4.98
C GLY A 30 -9.48 -15.71 -6.30
N ASP A 31 -10.42 -15.97 -7.22
CA ASP A 31 -10.17 -16.73 -8.46
C ASP A 31 -8.99 -16.21 -9.29
N ILE A 32 -8.74 -14.88 -9.29
CA ILE A 32 -7.51 -14.26 -9.84
C ILE A 32 -7.25 -12.92 -9.13
N ASP A 33 -6.91 -12.92 -7.83
CA ASP A 33 -6.51 -11.67 -7.15
C ASP A 33 -5.25 -11.90 -6.31
N LEU A 34 -4.09 -11.57 -6.89
CA LEU A 34 -2.79 -11.70 -6.24
C LEU A 34 -2.52 -10.44 -5.41
N VAL A 35 -2.46 -10.61 -4.10
CA VAL A 35 -2.12 -9.55 -3.16
C VAL A 35 -0.81 -9.88 -2.47
N THR A 36 0.06 -8.89 -2.40
CA THR A 36 1.35 -8.98 -1.71
C THR A 36 1.32 -8.28 -0.36
N GLU A 37 2.32 -8.57 0.48
CA GLU A 37 2.53 -7.82 1.72
C GLU A 37 2.73 -6.32 1.49
N ALA A 38 3.24 -5.92 0.32
CA ALA A 38 3.46 -4.52 -0.03
C ALA A 38 2.13 -3.79 -0.23
N ASP A 39 1.18 -4.43 -0.93
CA ASP A 39 -0.17 -3.88 -1.16
C ASP A 39 -0.91 -3.69 0.16
N LEU A 40 -0.88 -4.71 1.03
CA LEU A 40 -1.51 -4.65 2.35
C LEU A 40 -0.89 -3.58 3.26
N ALA A 41 0.43 -3.37 3.19
CA ALA A 41 1.10 -2.34 3.97
C ALA A 41 0.78 -0.93 3.45
N SER A 42 0.75 -0.76 2.13
CA SER A 42 0.34 0.48 1.46
C SER A 42 -1.10 0.86 1.82
N GLU A 43 -2.04 -0.09 1.74
CA GLU A 43 -3.45 0.11 2.09
C GLU A 43 -3.63 0.53 3.56
N ARG A 44 -2.96 -0.18 4.50
CA ARG A 44 -3.03 0.16 5.93
C ARG A 44 -2.59 1.59 6.19
N LEU A 45 -1.48 2.03 5.60
CA LEU A 45 -0.99 3.41 5.77
C LEU A 45 -2.02 4.43 5.30
N ILE A 46 -2.64 4.21 4.13
CA ILE A 46 -3.65 5.13 3.58
C ILE A 46 -4.87 5.20 4.52
N ILE A 47 -5.38 4.05 4.97
CA ILE A 47 -6.54 3.98 5.86
C ILE A 47 -6.25 4.67 7.20
N GLU A 48 -5.08 4.43 7.79
CA GLU A 48 -4.69 5.08 9.05
C GLU A 48 -4.58 6.59 8.90
N ARG A 49 -3.92 7.07 7.83
CA ARG A 49 -3.84 8.50 7.52
C ARG A 49 -5.22 9.15 7.39
N ILE A 50 -6.16 8.50 6.70
CA ILE A 50 -7.53 9.01 6.52
C ILE A 50 -8.28 9.05 7.85
N LYS A 51 -8.14 8.02 8.69
CA LYS A 51 -8.80 7.96 10.01
C LYS A 51 -8.30 9.02 11.00
N SER A 52 -7.05 9.45 10.85
CA SER A 52 -6.39 10.39 11.75
C SER A 52 -6.33 11.84 11.23
N TYR A 53 -6.94 12.13 10.07
CA TYR A 53 -7.00 13.46 9.46
C TYR A 53 -8.34 14.15 9.73
#